data_AF-A0A524FPF9-F1
#
_entry.id   AF-A0A524FPF9-F1
#
_cell.length_a   1.000
_cell.length_b   1.000
_cell.length_c   1.000
_cell.angle_alpha   90.00
_cell.angle_beta   90.00
_cell.angle_gamma   90.00
#
_symmetry.space_group_name_H-M   'P 1'
#
loop_
_entity.id
_entity.type
_entity.pdbx_description
1 polymer ?
#
loop_
_entity_poly.entity_id
_entity_poly.type
_entity_poly.pdbx_seq_one_letter_code
_entity_poly.pdbx_strand_id
1 'polypeptide(L)'
;MSSEKRVYKLNISGGNSGPGKGLSKLIEIDEKKFRFEGMKIGDIIKGGLIGFPNYEFQITGGSDSSGFPMRKDVHGPVKKKILVSKRGIGYKPKRRGQKKRKMVRGNEVTYNMTLINLKVVKYGESELFKAQEGS
;
A
#
# COMPACT_ATOMS: atom_id res chain seq x y z
N MET A 1 2.09 26.12 -15.63
CA MET A 1 2.88 25.05 -14.96
C MET A 1 2.13 23.75 -15.18
N SER A 2 2.73 22.81 -15.91
CA SER A 2 2.09 21.54 -16.25
C SER A 2 1.79 20.77 -14.96
N SER A 3 0.51 20.62 -14.62
CA SER A 3 0.08 19.72 -13.56
C SER A 3 0.38 18.30 -14.03
N GLU A 4 1.57 17.79 -13.71
CA GLU A 4 1.95 16.41 -13.95
C GLU A 4 0.84 15.51 -13.40
N LYS A 5 0.21 14.73 -14.29
CA LYS A 5 -0.74 13.68 -13.89
C LYS A 5 0.00 12.75 -12.94
N ARG A 6 -0.31 12.85 -11.65
CA ARG A 6 0.19 11.90 -10.66
C ARG A 6 -0.72 10.68 -10.63
N VAL A 7 -0.07 9.55 -10.83
CA VAL A 7 -0.70 8.24 -10.88
C VAL A 7 -0.23 7.48 -9.65
N TYR A 8 -1.17 7.09 -8.80
CA TYR A 8 -0.92 6.14 -7.73
C TYR A 8 -0.94 4.73 -8.32
N LYS A 9 0.12 3.96 -8.05
CA LYS A 9 0.11 2.52 -8.29
C LYS A 9 -0.52 1.86 -7.07
N LEU A 10 -1.63 1.19 -7.27
CA LEU A 10 -2.33 0.43 -6.24
C LEU A 10 -2.06 -1.05 -6.45
N ASN A 11 -1.42 -1.67 -5.47
CA ASN A 11 -1.27 -3.11 -5.44
C ASN A 11 -2.36 -3.70 -4.54
N ILE A 12 -3.37 -4.32 -5.15
CA ILE A 12 -4.51 -4.89 -4.47
C ILE A 12 -4.30 -6.39 -4.30
N SER A 13 -4.21 -6.87 -3.07
CA SER A 13 -4.18 -8.29 -2.74
C SER A 13 -5.56 -8.80 -2.38
N GLY A 14 -5.95 -9.97 -2.89
CA GLY A 14 -7.20 -10.64 -2.49
C GLY A 14 -7.16 -11.21 -1.07
N GLY A 15 -6.02 -11.12 -0.36
CA GLY A 15 -5.93 -11.59 1.02
C GLY A 15 -5.95 -13.12 1.14
N ASN A 16 -6.44 -13.60 2.29
CA ASN A 16 -6.25 -14.99 2.72
C ASN A 16 -7.47 -15.89 2.50
N SER A 17 -8.59 -15.30 2.10
CA SER A 17 -9.91 -15.94 2.02
C SER A 17 -10.72 -15.29 0.91
N GLY A 18 -11.55 -16.06 0.20
CA GLY A 18 -12.37 -15.57 -0.92
C GLY A 18 -11.77 -15.86 -2.31
N PRO A 19 -12.43 -15.41 -3.38
CA PRO A 19 -12.12 -15.79 -4.76
C PRO A 19 -10.77 -15.28 -5.27
N GLY A 20 -10.19 -14.27 -4.61
CA GLY A 20 -8.89 -13.69 -4.96
C GLY A 20 -7.72 -14.17 -4.10
N LYS A 21 -7.88 -15.27 -3.33
CA LYS A 21 -6.86 -15.72 -2.38
C LYS A 21 -5.52 -15.96 -3.09
N GLY A 22 -4.46 -15.34 -2.55
CA GLY A 22 -3.10 -15.45 -3.12
C GLY A 22 -2.86 -14.69 -4.42
N LEU A 23 -3.90 -14.04 -4.97
CA LEU A 23 -3.79 -13.21 -6.17
C LEU A 23 -3.56 -11.75 -5.78
N SER A 24 -2.81 -11.06 -6.63
CA SER A 24 -2.58 -9.63 -6.54
C SER A 24 -2.75 -8.99 -7.91
N LYS A 25 -3.34 -7.79 -7.94
CA LYS A 25 -3.50 -7.02 -9.16
C LYS A 25 -2.96 -5.61 -8.96
N LEU A 26 -2.17 -5.17 -9.93
CA LEU A 26 -1.67 -3.80 -9.99
C LEU A 26 -2.65 -2.95 -10.81
N ILE A 27 -3.04 -1.80 -10.27
CA ILE A 27 -3.97 -0.86 -10.89
C ILE A 27 -3.40 0.53 -10.76
N GLU A 28 -3.58 1.34 -11.80
CA GLU A 28 -3.13 2.73 -11.84
C GLU A 28 -4.33 3.65 -11.69
N ILE A 29 -4.27 4.56 -10.71
CA ILE A 29 -5.34 5.51 -10.43
C ILE A 29 -4.77 6.92 -10.44
N ASP A 30 -5.40 7.80 -11.23
CA ASP A 30 -5.11 9.23 -11.22
C ASP A 30 -5.53 9.86 -9.89
N GLU A 31 -4.71 10.77 -9.36
CA GLU A 31 -5.01 11.54 -8.14
C GLU A 31 -6.36 12.28 -8.23
N LYS A 32 -6.79 12.67 -9.43
CA LYS A 32 -8.09 13.33 -9.66
C LYS A 32 -9.29 12.45 -9.32
N LYS A 33 -9.15 11.12 -9.37
CA LYS A 33 -10.22 10.18 -9.05
C LYS A 33 -10.33 9.97 -7.55
N PHE A 34 -9.20 9.78 -6.87
CA PHE A 34 -9.18 9.54 -5.44
C PHE A 34 -7.89 10.02 -4.78
N ARG A 35 -8.07 10.65 -3.62
CA ARG A 35 -7.03 11.21 -2.77
C ARG A 35 -6.84 10.36 -1.52
N PHE A 36 -5.66 9.77 -1.38
CA PHE A 36 -5.30 8.93 -0.24
C PHE A 36 -4.62 9.72 0.89
N GLU A 37 -4.37 11.01 0.70
CA GLU A 37 -3.67 11.86 1.66
C GLU A 37 -4.40 11.91 3.01
N GLY A 38 -3.64 11.78 4.11
CA GLY A 38 -4.19 11.79 5.47
C GLY A 38 -4.74 10.43 5.93
N MET A 39 -4.89 9.45 5.03
CA MET A 39 -5.25 8.08 5.41
C MET A 39 -4.07 7.37 6.06
N LYS A 40 -4.36 6.44 6.96
CA LYS A 40 -3.35 5.69 7.71
C LYS A 40 -3.36 4.21 7.36
N ILE A 41 -2.23 3.55 7.62
CA ILE A 41 -2.15 2.09 7.57
C ILE A 41 -3.13 1.48 8.57
N GLY A 42 -4.04 0.66 8.05
CA GLY A 42 -5.12 0.01 8.79
C GLY A 42 -6.50 0.54 8.41
N ASP A 43 -6.58 1.71 7.80
CA ASP A 43 -7.85 2.33 7.43
C ASP A 43 -8.53 1.56 6.31
N ILE A 44 -9.87 1.55 6.34
CA ILE A 44 -10.73 0.88 5.38
C ILE A 44 -11.27 1.92 4.40
N ILE A 45 -11.17 1.61 3.11
CA ILE A 45 -11.60 2.43 1.99
C ILE A 45 -12.72 1.70 1.26
N LYS A 46 -13.80 2.42 0.98
CA LYS A 46 -14.87 1.93 0.11
C LYS A 46 -14.38 1.89 -1.33
N GLY A 47 -14.44 0.73 -1.95
CA GLY A 47 -13.97 0.49 -3.32
C GLY A 47 -14.68 1.33 -4.36
N GLY A 48 -15.92 1.75 -4.12
CA GLY A 48 -16.67 2.63 -5.03
C GLY A 48 -15.92 3.92 -5.38
N LEU A 49 -15.11 4.44 -4.45
CA LEU A 49 -14.31 5.65 -4.64
C LEU A 49 -13.15 5.46 -5.63
N ILE A 50 -12.73 4.21 -5.84
CA ILE A 50 -11.64 3.82 -6.74
C ILE A 50 -12.13 2.99 -7.94
N GLY A 51 -13.45 2.95 -8.17
CA GLY A 51 -14.05 2.28 -9.32
C GLY A 51 -14.41 0.80 -9.12
N PHE A 52 -14.39 0.30 -7.88
CA PHE A 52 -14.78 -1.07 -7.52
C PHE A 52 -16.01 -1.04 -6.60
N PRO A 53 -17.23 -0.97 -7.14
CA PRO A 53 -18.45 -0.91 -6.33
C PRO A 53 -18.58 -2.13 -5.42
N ASN A 54 -19.13 -1.92 -4.22
CA ASN A 54 -19.35 -2.95 -3.19
C ASN A 54 -18.09 -3.66 -2.66
N TYR A 55 -16.89 -3.23 -3.06
CA TYR A 55 -15.64 -3.67 -2.44
C TYR A 55 -15.28 -2.84 -1.21
N GLU A 56 -14.56 -3.44 -0.28
CA GLU A 56 -13.86 -2.74 0.78
C GLU A 56 -12.39 -3.15 0.82
N PHE A 57 -11.51 -2.17 0.90
CA PHE A 57 -10.06 -2.35 0.91
C PHE A 57 -9.46 -1.78 2.17
N GLN A 58 -8.51 -2.49 2.76
CA GLN A 58 -7.69 -1.98 3.86
C GLN A 58 -6.32 -1.54 3.34
N ILE A 59 -5.86 -0.35 3.73
CA ILE A 59 -4.47 0.06 3.50
C ILE A 59 -3.56 -0.76 4.41
N THR A 60 -2.63 -1.49 3.82
CA THR A 60 -1.65 -2.31 4.56
C THR A 60 -0.28 -1.66 4.61
N GLY A 61 0.01 -0.74 3.69
CA GLY A 61 1.29 -0.04 3.60
C GLY A 61 1.50 0.57 2.23
N GLY A 62 2.76 0.82 1.90
CA GLY A 62 3.15 1.36 0.62
C GLY A 62 4.61 1.77 0.59
N SER A 63 4.99 2.41 -0.51
CA SER A 63 6.35 2.89 -0.75
C SER A 63 6.32 4.35 -1.20
N ASP A 64 7.28 5.09 -0.66
CA ASP A 64 7.57 6.47 -1.07
C ASP A 64 8.33 6.49 -2.42
N SER A 65 8.36 7.64 -3.09
CA SER A 65 9.09 7.83 -4.37
C SER A 65 10.57 7.46 -4.31
N SER A 66 11.20 7.61 -3.15
CA SER A 66 12.60 7.19 -2.92
C SER A 66 12.74 5.68 -2.60
N GLY A 67 11.66 4.89 -2.68
CA GLY A 67 11.65 3.46 -2.37
C GLY A 67 11.64 3.14 -0.88
N PHE A 68 11.44 4.12 0.00
CA PHE A 68 11.34 3.86 1.44
C PHE A 68 9.97 3.26 1.78
N PRO A 69 9.92 2.14 2.53
CA PRO A 69 8.66 1.54 2.91
C PRO A 69 7.99 2.33 4.04
N MET A 70 6.66 2.33 4.05
CA MET A 70 5.88 2.79 5.19
C MET A 70 5.93 1.81 6.36
N ARG A 71 5.79 2.32 7.58
CA ARG A 71 5.80 1.51 8.79
C ARG A 71 4.69 1.93 9.75
N LYS A 72 3.85 0.97 10.17
CA LYS A 72 2.66 1.21 11.00
C LYS A 72 2.97 1.83 12.38
N ASP A 73 4.13 1.51 12.94
CA ASP A 73 4.57 1.97 14.26
C ASP A 73 5.17 3.39 14.28
N VAL A 74 5.46 3.97 13.12
CA VAL A 74 5.96 5.35 13.02
C VAL A 74 4.78 6.26 12.70
N HIS A 75 4.40 7.11 13.64
CA HIS A 75 3.24 7.96 13.48
C HIS A 75 3.49 9.18 12.57
N GLY A 76 2.49 9.50 11.75
CA GLY A 76 2.39 10.76 11.01
C GLY A 76 3.07 10.75 9.63
N PRO A 77 2.98 11.87 8.88
CA PRO A 77 3.45 12.00 7.49
C PRO A 77 4.97 12.22 7.37
N VAL A 78 5.76 11.59 8.24
CA VAL A 78 7.19 11.89 8.43
C VAL A 78 8.12 10.86 7.77
N LYS A 79 9.35 11.27 7.43
CA LYS A 79 10.47 10.38 7.11
C LYS A 79 11.40 10.38 8.32
N LYS A 80 11.62 9.22 8.95
CA LYS A 80 12.45 9.14 10.16
C LYS A 80 13.46 8.00 10.07
N LYS A 81 14.68 8.25 10.56
CA LYS A 81 15.68 7.19 10.78
C LYS A 81 15.45 6.53 12.14
N ILE A 82 14.92 5.32 12.12
CA ILE A 82 14.68 4.52 13.33
C ILE A 82 15.72 3.40 13.46
N LEU A 83 16.02 3.00 14.69
CA LEU A 83 16.85 1.82 14.96
C LEU A 83 16.00 0.57 14.74
N VAL A 84 16.37 -0.25 13.77
CA VAL A 84 15.68 -1.52 13.51
C VAL A 84 16.58 -2.66 13.99
N SER A 85 16.03 -3.50 14.85
CA SER A 85 16.73 -4.64 15.47
C SER A 85 16.16 -5.99 15.04
N LYS A 86 14.87 -6.06 14.75
CA LYS A 86 14.17 -7.29 14.33
C LYS A 86 14.02 -7.33 12.81
N ARG A 87 14.06 -8.54 12.24
CA ARG A 87 13.67 -8.76 10.84
C ARG A 87 12.24 -8.28 10.65
N GLY A 88 12.00 -7.49 9.61
CA GLY A 88 10.69 -6.90 9.36
C GLY A 88 10.72 -5.92 8.19
N ILE A 89 9.77 -4.97 8.20
CA ILE A 89 9.58 -4.00 7.13
C ILE A 89 10.87 -3.19 6.90
N GLY A 90 11.39 -3.27 5.67
CA GLY A 90 12.60 -2.56 5.27
C GLY A 90 13.89 -3.08 5.89
N TYR A 91 13.90 -4.16 6.69
CA TYR A 91 15.12 -4.68 7.33
C TYR A 91 15.20 -6.21 7.36
N LYS A 92 16.24 -6.74 6.72
CA LYS A 92 16.65 -8.15 6.77
C LYS A 92 18.07 -8.23 7.35
N PRO A 93 18.23 -8.47 8.66
CA PRO A 93 19.56 -8.59 9.26
C PRO A 93 20.31 -9.80 8.68
N LYS A 94 21.61 -9.65 8.44
CA LYS A 94 22.46 -10.77 7.95
C LYS A 94 23.04 -11.61 9.09
N ARG A 95 23.19 -11.00 10.27
CA ARG A 95 23.75 -11.64 11.48
C ARG A 95 22.75 -11.51 12.62
N ARG A 96 22.72 -12.51 13.51
CA ARG A 96 21.91 -12.46 14.73
C ARG A 96 22.34 -11.26 15.59
N GLY A 97 21.37 -10.53 16.12
CA GLY A 97 21.61 -9.36 16.97
C GLY A 97 22.03 -8.09 16.24
N GLN A 98 22.20 -8.11 14.91
CA GLN A 98 22.53 -6.91 14.15
C GLN A 98 21.40 -5.88 14.25
N LYS A 99 21.76 -4.64 14.62
CA LYS A 99 20.86 -3.48 14.62
C LYS A 99 21.38 -2.48 13.58
N LYS A 100 20.47 -1.83 12.86
CA LYS A 100 20.83 -0.79 11.88
C LYS A 100 19.83 0.35 11.93
N ARG A 101 20.31 1.59 11.87
CA ARG A 101 19.43 2.74 11.63
C ARG A 101 19.02 2.76 10.17
N LYS A 102 17.73 2.72 9.91
CA LYS A 102 17.16 2.81 8.55
C LYS A 102 16.13 3.91 8.49
N MET A 103 16.08 4.57 7.32
CA MET A 103 15.04 5.53 7.01
C MET A 103 13.77 4.77 6.62
N VAL A 104 12.65 5.19 7.20
CA VAL A 104 11.32 4.66 6.90
C VAL A 104 10.34 5.83 6.76
N ARG A 105 9.22 5.58 6.09
CA ARG A 105 8.08 6.50 6.06
C ARG A 105 7.12 6.15 7.20
N GLY A 106 6.47 7.16 7.76
CA GLY A 106 5.42 6.96 8.75
C GLY A 106 4.20 6.23 8.20
N ASN A 107 3.20 6.07 9.06
CA ASN A 107 2.00 5.30 8.81
C ASN A 107 0.91 6.08 8.05
N GLU A 108 1.12 7.38 7.82
CA GLU A 108 0.19 8.24 7.10
C GLU A 108 0.61 8.40 5.65
N VAL A 109 -0.37 8.29 4.75
CA VAL A 109 -0.18 8.45 3.31
C VAL A 109 -0.02 9.92 2.97
N THR A 110 0.97 10.21 2.13
CA THR A 110 1.36 11.56 1.74
C THR A 110 1.53 11.65 0.24
N TYR A 111 1.50 12.88 -0.28
CA TYR A 111 1.68 13.21 -1.70
C TYR A 111 2.92 12.62 -2.40
N ASN A 112 3.98 12.29 -1.65
CA ASN A 112 5.23 11.76 -2.23
C ASN A 112 5.22 10.22 -2.39
N MET A 113 4.08 9.58 -2.12
CA MET A 113 3.92 8.15 -2.29
C MET A 113 3.72 7.76 -3.75
N THR A 114 4.32 6.64 -4.14
CA THR A 114 4.23 6.09 -5.50
C THR A 114 3.40 4.82 -5.55
N LEU A 115 3.54 3.97 -4.53
CA LEU A 115 2.84 2.68 -4.42
C LEU A 115 2.07 2.60 -3.11
N ILE A 116 0.80 2.20 -3.19
CA ILE A 116 -0.03 1.90 -2.03
C ILE A 116 -0.46 0.44 -2.09
N ASN A 117 -0.29 -0.29 -0.99
CA ASN A 117 -0.67 -1.69 -0.86
C ASN A 117 -2.04 -1.78 -0.18
N LEU A 118 -2.98 -2.38 -0.87
CA LEU A 118 -4.35 -2.59 -0.42
C LEU A 118 -4.62 -4.09 -0.25
N LYS A 119 -5.47 -4.44 0.70
CA LYS A 119 -5.98 -5.80 0.91
C LYS A 119 -7.50 -5.79 0.86
N VAL A 120 -8.11 -6.73 0.15
CA VAL A 120 -9.57 -6.90 0.17
C VAL A 120 -10.02 -7.36 1.56
N VAL A 121 -10.95 -6.61 2.15
CA VAL A 121 -11.65 -6.97 3.39
C VAL A 121 -12.99 -7.58 3.04
N LYS A 122 -13.72 -6.97 2.11
CA LYS A 122 -15.01 -7.43 1.60
C LYS A 122 -14.98 -7.47 0.08
N TYR A 123 -15.36 -8.61 -0.46
CA TYR A 123 -15.51 -8.78 -1.91
C TYR A 123 -16.84 -8.17 -2.36
N GLY A 124 -16.79 -7.38 -3.43
CA GLY A 124 -17.96 -6.93 -4.16
C GLY A 124 -18.27 -7.82 -5.37
N GLU A 125 -19.12 -7.32 -6.26
CA GLU A 125 -19.64 -8.06 -7.42
C GLU A 125 -18.65 -8.14 -8.59
N SER A 126 -17.75 -7.16 -8.71
CA SER A 126 -16.82 -7.05 -9.84
C SER A 126 -15.68 -8.07 -9.76
N GLU A 127 -15.45 -8.90 -10.77
CA GLU A 127 -14.31 -9.81 -10.80
C GLU A 127 -12.97 -9.06 -10.90
N LEU A 128 -12.36 -8.75 -9.75
CA LEU A 128 -11.08 -8.06 -9.65
C LEU A 128 -9.89 -8.97 -10.00
N PHE A 129 -9.96 -10.22 -9.56
CA PHE A 129 -8.92 -11.23 -9.70
C PHE A 129 -9.35 -12.25 -10.74
N LYS A 130 -9.36 -11.87 -12.01
CA LYS A 130 -9.32 -12.88 -13.06
C LYS A 130 -7.91 -13.49 -13.04
N ALA A 131 -7.82 -14.81 -12.91
CA ALA A 131 -6.61 -15.49 -13.35
C ALA A 131 -6.41 -15.07 -14.80
N GLN A 132 -5.24 -14.52 -15.14
CA GLN A 132 -4.84 -14.62 -16.53
C GLN A 132 -4.63 -16.10 -16.77
N GLU A 133 -5.66 -16.76 -17.30
CA GLU A 133 -5.46 -18.01 -18.01
C GLU A 133 -4.59 -17.68 -19.22
N GLY A 134 -3.41 -18.29 -19.23
CA GLY A 134 -2.58 -18.44 -20.42
C GLY A 134 -1.42 -17.45 -20.54
N SER A 135 -0.20 -17.97 -20.62
CA SER A 135 0.55 -18.03 -21.90
C SER A 135 1.73 -18.99 -21.76
#